data_AF-A0A426YMB3-F1
#
_entry.id   AF-A0A426YMB3-F1
#
_cell.length_a   1.000
_cell.length_b   1.000
_cell.length_c   1.000
_cell.angle_alpha   90.00
_cell.angle_beta   90.00
_cell.angle_gamma   90.00
#
_symmetry.space_group_name_H-M   'P 1'
#
loop_
_entity.id
_entity.type
_entity.pdbx_description
1 polymer ?
#
loop_
_entity_poly.entity_id
_entity_poly.type
_entity_poly.pdbx_seq_one_letter_code
_entity_poly.pdbx_strand_id
1 'polypeptide(L)' 'MESKANEQISNGGASREGEDSMIVEWHLPILAMTADVIQATYEECLKCGMDGYVSKPFEEQQLFQAVAKFLVSKPSSDS' A
#
# COMPACT_ATOMS: atom_id res chain seq x y z
N MET A 1 17.72 -1.79 -7.75
CA MET A 1 17.62 -0.44 -8.37
C MET A 1 16.46 0.35 -7.79
N GLU A 2 15.51 -0.33 -7.14
CA GLU A 2 14.33 0.24 -6.49
C GLU A 2 14.59 0.93 -5.13
N SER A 3 15.63 0.53 -4.40
CA SER A 3 15.88 1.00 -3.03
C SER A 3 16.16 2.50 -2.92
N LYS A 4 16.68 3.14 -3.98
CA LYS A 4 16.96 4.58 -4.00
C LYS A 4 15.72 5.46 -4.22
N ALA A 5 14.61 4.89 -4.70
CA ALA A 5 13.39 5.64 -4.96
C ALA A 5 12.52 5.79 -3.70
N ASN A 6 12.45 4.75 -2.85
CA ASN A 6 11.64 4.79 -1.63
C ASN A 6 12.24 5.70 -0.54
N GLU A 7 13.56 5.86 -0.48
CA GLU A 7 14.21 6.75 0.51
C GLU A 7 13.86 8.24 0.28
N GLN A 8 13.55 8.64 -0.96
CA GLN A 8 13.27 10.04 -1.29
C GLN A 8 11.85 10.49 -0.91
N ILE A 9 10.91 9.55 -0.70
CA ILE A 9 9.51 9.87 -0.34
C ILE A 9 9.42 10.22 1.16
N SER A 10 10.29 9.66 2.00
CA SER A 10 10.30 9.88 3.47
C SER A 10 10.81 11.27 3.89
N ASN A 11 11.62 11.95 3.07
CA ASN A 11 12.31 13.18 3.47
C ASN A 11 11.65 14.48 2.99
N GLY A 12 10.37 14.45 2.61
CA GLY A 12 9.58 15.63 2.26
C GLY A 12 9.15 16.51 3.45
N GLY A 13 10.01 16.70 4.45
CA GLY A 13 9.75 17.59 5.59
C GLY A 13 10.15 19.03 5.29
N ALA A 14 9.29 19.78 4.61
CA ALA A 14 9.43 21.23 4.51
C ALA A 14 8.93 21.88 5.80
N SER A 15 9.84 22.22 6.71
CA SER A 15 9.55 23.09 7.85
C SER A 15 9.08 24.45 7.35
N ARG A 16 7.78 24.70 7.45
CA ARG A 16 7.20 26.05 7.37
C ARG A 16 6.25 26.22 8.54
N GLU A 17 6.65 27.12 9.43
CA GLU A 17 5.86 27.59 10.56
C GLU A 17 4.64 28.36 10.04
N GLY A 18 3.47 28.07 10.60
CA GLY A 18 2.24 28.84 10.41
C GLY A 18 1.12 28.06 9.70
N GLU A 19 -0.02 27.98 10.38
CA GLU A 19 -1.30 27.33 10.02
C GLU A 19 -1.33 25.82 10.27
N ASP A 20 -2.09 25.43 11.31
CA ASP A 20 -2.49 24.06 11.65
C ASP A 20 -3.36 23.48 10.52
N SER A 21 -2.69 23.22 9.39
CA SER A 21 -3.24 22.55 8.24
C SER A 21 -3.14 21.07 8.55
N MET A 22 -4.26 20.44 8.86
CA MET A 22 -4.33 19.00 9.08
C MET A 22 -3.77 18.29 7.84
N ILE A 23 -2.53 17.83 7.93
CA ILE A 23 -1.89 17.06 6.86
C ILE A 23 -2.55 15.69 6.83
N VAL A 24 -3.46 15.52 5.86
CA VAL A 24 -4.03 14.21 5.56
C VAL A 24 -2.97 13.44 4.80
N GLU A 25 -2.35 12.45 5.45
CA GLU A 25 -1.43 11.53 4.79
C GLU A 25 -2.25 10.59 3.89
N TRP A 26 -2.18 10.83 2.58
CA TRP A 26 -2.86 10.00 1.58
C TRP A 26 -1.99 8.79 1.26
N HIS A 27 -2.41 7.61 1.71
CA HIS A 27 -1.78 6.34 1.38
C HIS A 27 -2.52 5.65 0.23
N LEU A 28 -1.82 5.33 -0.86
CA LEU A 28 -2.37 4.55 -1.98
C LEU A 28 -2.00 3.08 -1.76
N PRO A 29 -2.97 2.16 -1.56
CA PRO A 29 -2.66 0.76 -1.27
C PRO A 29 -1.92 0.07 -2.41
N ILE A 30 -0.83 -0.64 -2.08
CA ILE A 30 -0.01 -1.42 -3.02
C ILE A 30 -0.13 -2.90 -2.71
N LEU A 31 -0.68 -3.67 -3.67
CA LEU A 31 -0.81 -5.13 -3.58
C LEU A 31 0.24 -5.81 -4.47
N ALA A 32 1.16 -6.55 -3.86
CA ALA A 32 2.19 -7.30 -4.57
C ALA A 32 1.64 -8.60 -5.19
N MET A 33 2.09 -8.94 -6.40
CA MET A 33 1.74 -10.21 -7.05
C MET A 33 3.01 -10.93 -7.48
N THR A 34 3.45 -11.94 -6.74
CA THR A 34 4.72 -12.64 -7.04
C THR A 34 4.53 -14.06 -7.52
N ALA A 35 5.49 -14.57 -8.28
CA ALA A 35 5.53 -15.98 -8.70
C ALA A 35 6.09 -16.92 -7.62
N ASP A 36 6.76 -16.38 -6.60
CA ASP A 36 7.38 -17.15 -5.53
C ASP A 36 6.50 -17.20 -4.27
N VAL A 37 6.32 -18.38 -3.69
CA VAL A 37 5.55 -18.56 -2.44
C VAL A 37 6.48 -18.91 -1.30
N ILE A 38 7.45 -18.04 -1.04
CA ILE A 38 8.34 -18.18 0.12
C ILE A 38 8.03 -17.09 1.14
N GLN A 39 8.06 -17.48 2.41
CA GLN A 39 7.81 -16.58 3.54
C GLN A 39 8.72 -15.34 3.50
N ALA A 40 9.97 -15.51 3.05
CA ALA A 40 10.92 -14.41 2.89
C ALA A 40 10.42 -13.33 1.90
N THR A 41 9.78 -13.72 0.80
CA THR A 41 9.23 -12.77 -0.19
C THR A 41 8.06 -11.98 0.40
N TYR A 42 7.20 -12.64 1.19
CA TYR A 42 6.12 -11.95 1.90
C TYR A 42 6.67 -10.89 2.88
N GLU A 43 7.67 -11.25 3.68
CA GLU A 43 8.29 -10.34 4.64
C GLU A 43 9.02 -9.19 3.96
N GLU A 44 9.68 -9.43 2.83
CA GLU A 44 10.34 -8.41 2.03
C GLU A 44 9.34 -7.42 1.43
N CYS A 45 8.23 -7.91 0.84
CA CYS A 45 7.15 -7.06 0.34
C CYS A 45 6.62 -6.10 1.41
N LEU A 46 6.34 -6.62 2.61
CA LEU A 46 5.87 -5.80 3.73
C LEU A 46 6.92 -4.78 4.19
N LYS A 47 8.19 -5.17 4.30
CA LYS A 47 9.28 -4.26 4.68
C LYS A 47 9.48 -3.13 3.68
N CYS A 48 9.17 -3.36 2.41
CA CYS A 48 9.23 -2.35 1.35
C CYS A 48 8.05 -1.36 1.36
N GLY A 49 7.07 -1.52 2.27
CA GLY A 49 5.91 -0.63 2.39
C GLY A 49 4.71 -1.05 1.53
N MET A 50 4.63 -2.32 1.12
CA MET A 50 3.43 -2.85 0.46
C MET A 50 2.38 -3.25 1.49
N ASP A 51 1.11 -3.08 1.15
CA ASP A 51 -0.02 -3.33 2.04
C ASP A 51 -0.51 -4.77 2.03
N GLY A 52 -0.17 -5.50 0.96
CA GLY A 52 -0.57 -6.89 0.81
C GLY A 52 0.18 -7.62 -0.28
N TYR A 53 -0.16 -8.89 -0.41
CA TYR A 53 0.47 -9.79 -1.36
C TYR A 53 -0.48 -10.91 -1.84
N VAL A 54 -0.30 -11.38 -3.08
CA VAL A 54 -0.93 -12.58 -3.68
C VAL A 54 0.10 -13.38 -4.50
N SER A 55 0.12 -14.71 -4.33
CA SER A 55 0.98 -15.63 -5.08
C SER A 55 0.40 -16.03 -6.43
N LYS A 56 1.20 -16.04 -7.49
CA LYS A 56 0.87 -16.61 -8.81
C LYS A 56 1.25 -18.10 -8.88
N PRO A 57 0.47 -18.94 -9.57
CA PRO A 57 -0.86 -18.63 -10.11
C PRO A 57 -1.89 -18.49 -8.98
N PHE A 58 -2.87 -17.61 -9.17
CA PHE A 58 -4.01 -17.42 -8.27
C PHE A 58 -5.32 -17.52 -9.05
N GLU A 59 -6.38 -17.87 -8.35
CA GLU A 59 -7.74 -17.78 -8.88
C GLU A 59 -8.27 -16.34 -8.81
N GLU A 60 -9.17 -15.99 -9.71
CA GLU A 60 -9.77 -14.64 -9.78
C GLU A 60 -10.40 -14.22 -8.43
N GLN A 61 -11.13 -15.12 -7.76
CA GLN A 61 -11.67 -14.88 -6.43
C GLN A 61 -10.59 -14.49 -5.40
N GLN A 62 -9.41 -15.09 -5.45
CA GLN A 62 -8.34 -14.80 -4.47
C GLN A 62 -7.80 -13.39 -4.67
N LEU A 63 -7.63 -12.96 -5.92
CA LEU A 63 -7.20 -11.59 -6.22
C LEU A 63 -8.25 -10.57 -5.75
N PHE A 64 -9.54 -10.80 -6.06
CA PHE A 64 -10.60 -9.89 -5.62
C PHE A 64 -10.70 -9.80 -4.10
N GLN A 65 -10.59 -10.93 -3.39
CA GLN A 65 -10.57 -10.94 -1.93
C GLN A 65 -9.38 -10.16 -1.35
N ALA A 66 -8.21 -10.25 -1.99
CA ALA A 66 -7.05 -9.48 -1.56
C ALA A 66 -7.26 -7.97 -1.78
N VAL A 67 -7.77 -7.57 -2.94
CA VAL A 67 -8.07 -6.16 -3.26
C VAL A 67 -9.16 -5.58 -2.36
N ALA A 68 -10.22 -6.35 -2.10
CA ALA A 68 -11.38 -5.89 -1.31
C ALA A 68 -11.01 -5.44 0.10
N LYS A 69 -9.91 -5.96 0.68
CA LYS A 69 -9.40 -5.54 1.99
C LYS A 69 -8.99 -4.07 2.05
N PHE A 70 -8.66 -3.46 0.91
CA PHE A 70 -8.16 -2.09 0.82
C PHE A 70 -9.22 -1.09 0.35
N LEU A 71 -10.42 -1.57 -0.03
CA LEU A 71 -11.50 -0.71 -0.48
C LEU A 71 -12.33 -0.27 0.73
N VAL A 72 -12.26 1.02 1.08
CA VAL A 72 -13.19 1.61 2.03
C VAL A 72 -14.54 1.76 1.33
N SER A 73 -15.57 1.10 1.83
CA SER A 73 -16.94 1.36 1.39
C SER A 73 -17.26 2.81 1.76
N LYS A 74 -17.46 3.68 0.77
CA LYS A 74 -18.06 4.99 1.03
C LYS A 74 -19.39 4.72 1.74
N PRO A 75 -19.64 5.22 2.96
CA PRO A 75 -20.97 5.14 3.53
C PRO A 75 -21.89 5.81 2.53
N SER A 76 -22.83 5.05 1.98
CA SER A 76 -23.84 5.57 1.06
C SER A 76 -24.56 6.70 1.79
N SER A 77 -24.24 7.94 1.41
CA SER A 77 -25.06 9.10 1.73
C SER A 77 -26.30 9.02 0.85
N ASP A 78 -27.15 8.02 1.12
CA ASP A 78 -28.54 7.98 0.67
C ASP A 78 -29.37 8.55 1.82
N SER A 79 -29.65 9.85 1.74
CA SER A 79 -30.76 10.55 2.41
C SER A 79 -30.96 11.91 1.75
#